data_AF-A0A0G1AKF9-F1
#
_entry.id   AF-A0A0G1AKF9-F1
#
_cell.length_a   1.000
_cell.length_b   1.000
_cell.length_c   1.000
_cell.angle_alpha   90.00
_cell.angle_beta   90.00
_cell.angle_gamma   90.00
#
_symmetry.space_group_name_H-M   'P 1'
#
loop_
_entity.id
_entity.type
_entity.pdbx_description
1 polymer ?
#
loop_
_entity_poly.entity_id
_entity_poly.type
_entity_poly.pdbx_seq_one_letter_code
_entity_poly.pdbx_strand_id
1 'polypeptide(L)'
;MNLHELKIQSIRDALGISAEQFPRILTFIDFANVDHWFDYDQYDLDGKALLSDQRIALDLQKLKEFLGCFSVDVRFYYGHDPSNSGSMAFNRAAKYIFGKHRVFTKRIQQVRHDLALADSVSNTRLIHSDNQGNFVLIPKCNFDVEISVDALRLDNMYDTICLLSSDADFAALIRYLKKQKKKIILIKGGRIDGSLGKLLDLKIDASQIKSYVVQIKQKPGIKPGSADS
;
A
#
# COMPACT_ATOMS: atom_id res chain seq x y z
N MET A 1 6.27 -18.75 26.86
CA MET A 1 5.84 -17.87 25.77
C MET A 1 5.35 -16.56 26.38
N ASN A 2 5.92 -15.42 26.01
CA ASN A 2 5.53 -14.11 26.56
C ASN A 2 4.33 -13.50 25.79
N LEU A 3 3.74 -12.41 26.29
CA LEU A 3 2.57 -11.76 25.69
C LEU A 3 2.83 -11.31 24.24
N HIS A 4 4.06 -10.91 23.93
CA HIS A 4 4.46 -10.47 22.59
C HIS A 4 4.52 -11.64 21.60
N GLU A 5 5.09 -12.77 22.01
CA GLU A 5 5.12 -14.02 21.23
C GLU A 5 3.71 -14.56 20.98
N LEU A 6 2.84 -14.50 21.99
CA LEU A 6 1.42 -14.84 21.87
C LEU A 6 0.70 -13.97 20.82
N LYS A 7 0.95 -12.65 20.83
CA LYS A 7 0.38 -11.71 19.85
C LYS A 7 0.86 -12.04 18.43
N ILE A 8 2.16 -12.31 18.26
CA ILE A 8 2.73 -12.71 16.96
C ILE A 8 2.08 -13.99 16.45
N GLN A 9 1.98 -15.02 17.31
CA GLN A 9 1.40 -16.29 16.92
C GLN A 9 -0.09 -16.13 16.56
N SER A 10 -0.85 -15.36 17.34
CA SER A 10 -2.26 -15.08 17.05
C SER A 10 -2.46 -14.39 15.70
N ILE A 11 -1.62 -13.41 15.34
CA ILE A 11 -1.68 -12.74 14.02
C ILE A 11 -1.37 -13.73 12.91
N ARG A 12 -0.33 -14.55 13.08
CA ARG A 12 0.08 -15.57 12.11
C ARG A 12 -1.03 -16.59 11.86
N ASP A 13 -1.62 -17.12 12.93
CA ASP A 13 -2.70 -18.09 12.85
C ASP A 13 -3.93 -17.50 12.17
N ALA A 14 -4.32 -16.27 12.53
CA ALA A 14 -5.45 -15.57 11.93
C ALA A 14 -5.30 -15.36 10.41
N LEU A 15 -4.06 -15.26 9.92
CA LEU A 15 -3.76 -15.06 8.50
C LEU A 15 -3.37 -16.35 7.77
N GLY A 16 -3.28 -17.48 8.48
CA GLY A 16 -2.81 -18.75 7.90
C GLY A 16 -1.33 -18.72 7.51
N ILE A 17 -0.51 -17.95 8.22
CA ILE A 17 0.95 -17.86 7.99
C ILE A 17 1.67 -18.73 9.02
N SER A 18 2.06 -19.95 8.65
CA SER A 18 2.92 -20.79 9.48
C SER A 18 4.39 -20.68 9.08
N ALA A 19 5.30 -20.90 10.03
CA ALA A 19 6.74 -20.84 9.77
C ALA A 19 7.21 -21.99 8.87
N GLU A 20 6.52 -23.12 8.91
CA GLU A 20 6.79 -24.31 8.11
C GLU A 20 6.36 -24.10 6.65
N GLN A 21 5.21 -23.46 6.43
CA GLN A 21 4.68 -23.24 5.07
C GLN A 21 5.30 -22.01 4.40
N PHE A 22 5.58 -20.97 5.18
CA PHE A 22 6.09 -19.68 4.71
C PHE A 22 7.38 -19.27 5.45
N PRO A 23 8.49 -19.99 5.21
CA PRO A 23 9.77 -19.63 5.82
C PRO A 23 10.31 -18.31 5.26
N ARG A 24 11.12 -17.63 6.08
CA ARG A 24 11.89 -16.40 5.75
C ARG A 24 11.15 -15.46 4.79
N ILE A 25 10.17 -14.73 5.31
CA ILE A 25 9.30 -13.86 4.51
C ILE A 25 9.96 -12.48 4.31
N LEU A 26 10.25 -12.11 3.06
CA LEU A 26 10.65 -10.73 2.71
C LEU A 26 9.44 -9.97 2.18
N THR A 27 9.13 -8.83 2.79
CA THR A 27 7.93 -8.05 2.46
C THR A 27 8.26 -6.80 1.64
N PHE A 28 7.49 -6.57 0.58
CA PHE A 28 7.56 -5.38 -0.28
C PHE A 28 6.23 -4.63 -0.22
N ILE A 29 6.30 -3.33 0.08
CA ILE A 29 5.13 -2.46 0.20
C ILE A 29 5.14 -1.48 -0.96
N ASP A 30 4.21 -1.66 -1.89
CA ASP A 30 3.91 -0.66 -2.92
C ASP A 30 2.89 0.33 -2.36
N PHE A 31 3.38 1.39 -1.72
CA PHE A 31 2.53 2.25 -0.92
C PHE A 31 1.54 3.06 -1.77
N ALA A 32 1.83 3.30 -3.04
CA ALA A 32 0.90 3.97 -3.95
C ALA A 32 -0.38 3.16 -4.14
N ASN A 33 -0.30 1.82 -4.10
CA ASN A 33 -1.47 0.95 -4.10
C ASN A 33 -2.10 0.80 -2.70
N VAL A 34 -1.26 0.74 -1.66
CA VAL A 34 -1.68 0.43 -0.29
C VAL A 34 -2.39 1.60 0.41
N ASP A 35 -1.97 2.85 0.14
CA ASP A 35 -2.53 4.06 0.79
C ASP A 35 -4.05 4.19 0.59
N HIS A 36 -4.56 3.68 -0.54
CA HIS A 36 -5.96 3.82 -0.96
C HIS A 36 -6.88 2.67 -0.55
N TRP A 37 -6.38 1.63 0.14
CA TRP A 37 -7.17 0.43 0.45
C TRP A 37 -8.45 0.68 1.25
N PHE A 38 -8.46 1.73 2.08
CA PHE A 38 -9.56 2.02 3.01
C PHE A 38 -10.21 3.39 2.75
N ASP A 39 -9.94 4.04 1.62
CA ASP A 39 -10.45 5.39 1.32
C ASP A 39 -11.98 5.48 1.26
N TYR A 40 -12.63 4.36 0.91
CA TYR A 40 -14.08 4.27 0.78
C TYR A 40 -14.78 3.68 2.02
N ASP A 41 -14.04 3.38 3.09
CA ASP A 41 -14.63 2.85 4.31
C ASP A 41 -15.48 3.92 5.00
N GLN A 42 -16.72 3.56 5.29
CA GLN A 42 -17.70 4.42 5.98
C GLN A 42 -17.86 4.09 7.46
N TYR A 43 -17.29 2.98 7.91
CA TYR A 43 -17.41 2.46 9.27
C TYR A 43 -16.04 2.17 9.87
N ASP A 44 -15.89 2.49 11.15
CA ASP A 44 -14.71 2.20 11.93
C ASP A 44 -14.55 0.69 12.25
N LEU A 45 -13.60 0.36 13.11
CA LEU A 45 -13.31 -1.02 13.51
C LEU A 45 -14.42 -1.64 14.38
N ASP A 46 -15.22 -0.81 15.06
CA ASP A 46 -16.31 -1.23 15.94
C ASP A 46 -17.66 -1.23 15.20
N GLY A 47 -17.66 -0.96 13.88
CA GLY A 47 -18.85 -0.90 13.05
C GLY A 47 -19.65 0.40 13.21
N LYS A 48 -19.10 1.41 13.87
CA LYS A 48 -19.73 2.72 13.98
C LYS A 48 -19.45 3.55 12.74
N ALA A 49 -20.47 4.25 12.25
CA ALA A 49 -20.33 5.16 11.12
C ALA A 49 -19.29 6.26 11.44
N LEU A 50 -18.39 6.50 10.51
CA LEU A 50 -17.43 7.60 10.60
C LEU A 50 -18.18 8.93 10.48
N LEU A 51 -17.71 9.93 11.22
CA LEU A 51 -18.19 11.30 11.05
C LEU A 51 -17.84 11.83 9.65
N SER A 52 -18.57 12.83 9.17
CA SER A 52 -18.36 13.43 7.84
C SER A 52 -16.95 13.99 7.66
N ASP A 53 -16.33 14.44 8.75
CA ASP A 53 -14.95 14.93 8.83
C ASP A 53 -13.91 13.84 9.05
N GLN A 54 -14.30 12.59 9.31
CA GLN A 54 -13.38 11.50 9.58
C GLN A 54 -13.14 10.60 8.36
N ARG A 55 -11.96 9.96 8.36
CA ARG A 55 -11.61 8.88 7.45
C ARG A 55 -10.73 7.84 8.13
N ILE A 56 -10.74 6.63 7.61
CA ILE A 56 -9.73 5.63 7.95
C ILE A 56 -8.48 5.92 7.15
N ALA A 57 -7.34 5.91 7.82
CA ALA A 57 -6.04 6.05 7.20
C ALA A 57 -5.10 4.97 7.72
N LEU A 58 -4.15 4.56 6.88
CA LEU A 58 -3.08 3.69 7.33
C LEU A 58 -2.19 4.39 8.36
N ASP A 59 -1.80 3.60 9.36
CA ASP A 59 -0.78 3.98 10.33
C ASP A 59 0.52 3.25 9.98
N LEU A 60 1.56 4.02 9.63
CA LEU A 60 2.85 3.47 9.21
C LEU A 60 3.54 2.67 10.32
N GLN A 61 3.42 3.10 11.57
CA GLN A 61 4.04 2.43 12.71
C GLN A 61 3.33 1.10 12.96
N LYS A 62 2.00 1.11 13.02
CA LYS A 62 1.22 -0.13 13.16
C LYS A 62 1.44 -1.08 11.99
N LEU A 63 1.51 -0.57 10.76
CA LEU A 63 1.83 -1.37 9.57
C LEU A 63 3.21 -2.02 9.71
N LYS A 64 4.25 -1.27 10.12
CA LYS A 64 5.60 -1.82 10.32
C LYS A 64 5.63 -2.90 11.40
N GLU A 65 4.93 -2.68 12.51
CA GLU A 65 4.83 -3.63 13.62
C GLU A 65 4.12 -4.92 13.18
N PHE A 66 2.96 -4.78 12.55
CA PHE A 66 2.18 -5.89 12.01
C PHE A 66 3.01 -6.75 11.04
N LEU A 67 3.66 -6.13 10.06
CA LEU A 67 4.50 -6.85 9.10
C LEU A 67 5.72 -7.48 9.77
N GLY A 68 6.23 -6.86 10.84
CA GLY A 68 7.32 -7.38 11.66
C GLY A 68 6.97 -8.68 12.41
N CYS A 69 5.68 -9.01 12.58
CA CYS A 69 5.26 -10.27 13.20
C CYS A 69 5.64 -11.51 12.38
N PHE A 70 5.81 -11.37 11.07
CA PHE A 70 6.08 -12.51 10.19
C PHE A 70 7.21 -12.28 9.18
N SER A 71 7.61 -11.04 8.94
CA SER A 71 8.65 -10.71 7.95
C SER A 71 10.03 -10.64 8.57
N VAL A 72 11.04 -11.19 7.88
CA VAL A 72 12.46 -11.02 8.25
C VAL A 72 12.99 -9.64 7.91
N ASP A 73 12.44 -9.01 6.87
CA ASP A 73 12.76 -7.65 6.43
C ASP A 73 11.55 -7.06 5.68
N VAL A 74 11.45 -5.73 5.68
CA VAL A 74 10.32 -4.99 5.09
C VAL A 74 10.85 -3.82 4.28
N ARG A 75 10.52 -3.76 2.99
CA ARG A 75 10.92 -2.69 2.06
C ARG A 75 9.72 -1.86 1.66
N PHE A 76 9.86 -0.55 1.77
CA PHE A 76 8.77 0.42 1.61
C PHE A 76 9.04 1.33 0.42
N TYR A 77 8.13 1.34 -0.56
CA TYR A 77 8.26 2.06 -1.82
C TYR A 77 7.12 3.07 -1.97
N TYR A 78 7.42 4.34 -2.21
CA TYR A 78 6.38 5.35 -2.42
C TYR A 78 6.88 6.59 -3.17
N GLY A 79 5.95 7.29 -3.81
CA GLY A 79 6.23 8.54 -4.51
C GLY A 79 6.24 9.75 -3.57
N HIS A 80 7.18 10.68 -3.76
CA HIS A 80 7.19 11.95 -3.04
C HIS A 80 7.02 13.14 -3.98
N ASP A 81 6.44 14.21 -3.45
CA ASP A 81 6.39 15.53 -4.08
C ASP A 81 7.31 16.50 -3.32
N PRO A 82 8.48 16.87 -3.88
CA PRO A 82 9.42 17.78 -3.23
C PRO A 82 8.86 19.18 -2.94
N SER A 83 7.85 19.62 -3.72
CA SER A 83 7.19 20.90 -3.50
C SER A 83 6.16 20.88 -2.37
N ASN A 84 5.80 19.69 -1.88
CA ASN A 84 4.81 19.51 -0.83
C ASN A 84 5.49 19.22 0.52
N SER A 85 5.39 20.16 1.45
CA SER A 85 5.97 20.03 2.80
C SER A 85 5.44 18.82 3.57
N GLY A 86 4.17 18.45 3.36
CA GLY A 86 3.55 17.25 3.91
C GLY A 86 4.17 15.97 3.35
N SER A 87 4.46 15.93 2.04
CA SER A 87 5.16 14.79 1.42
C SER A 87 6.59 14.63 1.96
N MET A 88 7.28 15.74 2.21
CA MET A 88 8.61 15.72 2.83
C MET A 88 8.57 15.28 4.30
N ALA A 89 7.55 15.69 5.06
CA ALA A 89 7.34 15.21 6.42
C ALA A 89 7.04 13.70 6.44
N PHE A 90 6.20 13.22 5.52
CA PHE A 90 5.92 11.80 5.34
C PHE A 90 7.21 11.01 5.03
N ASN A 91 8.08 11.54 4.18
CA ASN A 91 9.38 10.91 3.87
C ASN A 91 10.25 10.70 5.10
N ARG A 92 10.35 11.72 5.95
CA ARG A 92 11.10 11.64 7.20
C ARG A 92 10.49 10.60 8.13
N ALA A 93 9.16 10.61 8.30
CA ALA A 93 8.44 9.65 9.14
C ALA A 93 8.64 8.20 8.64
N ALA A 94 8.46 7.95 7.35
CA ALA A 94 8.66 6.62 6.76
C ALA A 94 10.09 6.12 6.98
N LYS A 95 11.11 6.97 6.76
CA LYS A 95 12.52 6.61 7.00
C LYS A 95 12.84 6.35 8.47
N TYR A 96 12.18 7.05 9.38
CA TYR A 96 12.30 6.81 10.82
C TYR A 96 11.70 5.45 11.21
N ILE A 97 10.52 5.13 10.68
CA ILE A 97 9.77 3.91 11.04
C ILE A 97 10.34 2.65 10.38
N PHE A 98 10.59 2.68 9.07
CA PHE A 98 11.05 1.52 8.30
C PHE A 98 12.57 1.41 8.22
N GLY A 99 13.29 2.50 8.52
CA GLY A 99 14.74 2.60 8.38
C GLY A 99 15.17 3.18 7.04
N LYS A 100 16.17 4.07 7.06
CA LYS A 100 16.65 4.82 5.89
C LYS A 100 17.05 3.95 4.69
N HIS A 101 17.57 2.74 4.94
CA HIS A 101 18.02 1.79 3.90
C HIS A 101 16.94 0.82 3.43
N ARG A 102 15.69 1.01 3.87
CA ARG A 102 14.53 0.20 3.51
C ARG A 102 13.40 1.03 2.89
N VAL A 103 13.58 2.34 2.80
CA VAL A 103 12.63 3.26 2.19
C VAL A 103 13.18 3.74 0.86
N PHE A 104 12.44 3.45 -0.20
CA PHE A 104 12.77 3.79 -1.57
C PHE A 104 11.75 4.78 -2.09
N THR A 105 12.26 5.86 -2.70
CA THR A 105 11.42 6.98 -3.13
C THR A 105 11.75 7.40 -4.55
N LYS A 106 10.71 7.84 -5.25
CA LYS A 106 10.80 8.52 -6.53
C LYS A 106 10.04 9.83 -6.47
N ARG A 107 10.44 10.78 -7.30
CA ARG A 107 9.66 11.99 -7.51
C ARG A 107 8.39 11.64 -8.30
N ILE A 108 7.25 12.10 -7.82
CA ILE A 108 5.98 12.00 -8.54
C ILE A 108 6.09 12.82 -9.83
N GLN A 109 5.79 12.20 -10.96
CA GLN A 109 5.75 12.85 -12.26
C GLN A 109 4.32 13.32 -12.56
N GLN A 110 4.20 14.51 -13.13
CA GLN A 110 2.92 15.05 -13.57
C GLN A 110 2.78 14.78 -15.08
N VAL A 111 1.86 13.88 -15.43
CA VAL A 111 1.61 13.51 -16.83
C VAL A 111 0.43 14.32 -17.34
N ARG A 112 0.64 15.07 -18.43
CA ARG A 112 -0.42 15.79 -19.14
C ARG A 112 -1.37 14.78 -19.78
N HIS A 113 -2.66 14.99 -19.55
CA HIS A 113 -3.73 14.26 -20.21
C HIS A 113 -4.72 15.28 -20.79
N ASP A 114 -4.74 15.38 -22.12
CA ASP A 114 -5.64 16.28 -22.84
C ASP A 114 -7.08 15.77 -22.72
N LEU A 115 -8.00 16.70 -22.45
CA LEU A 115 -9.41 16.38 -22.27
C LEU A 115 -10.18 16.58 -23.58
N ALA A 116 -11.02 15.61 -23.91
CA ALA A 116 -12.08 15.85 -24.89
C ALA A 116 -13.20 16.72 -24.28
N LEU A 117 -14.05 17.31 -25.13
CA LEU A 117 -15.16 18.18 -24.69
C LEU A 117 -16.07 17.50 -23.65
N ALA A 118 -16.38 16.20 -23.83
CA ALA A 118 -17.21 15.43 -22.91
C ALA A 118 -16.55 15.19 -21.53
N ASP A 119 -15.21 15.07 -21.48
CA ASP A 119 -14.46 14.79 -20.25
C ASP A 119 -14.28 16.04 -19.38
N SER A 120 -14.45 17.22 -19.97
CA SER A 120 -14.31 18.51 -19.26
C SER A 120 -15.45 18.75 -18.25
N VAL A 121 -16.62 18.16 -18.46
CA VAL A 121 -17.83 18.38 -17.66
C VAL A 121 -17.90 17.46 -16.42
N SER A 122 -17.25 16.29 -16.45
CA SER A 122 -17.31 15.28 -15.38
C SER A 122 -16.05 15.21 -14.51
N ASN A 123 -15.01 16.00 -14.82
CA ASN A 123 -13.72 15.89 -14.14
C ASN A 123 -13.70 16.62 -12.79
N THR A 124 -13.23 15.94 -11.76
CA THR A 124 -13.04 16.50 -10.41
C THR A 124 -11.65 17.11 -10.21
N ARG A 125 -10.73 16.91 -11.16
CA ARG A 125 -9.36 17.42 -11.12
C ARG A 125 -9.29 18.85 -11.66
N LEU A 126 -8.28 19.60 -11.21
CA LEU A 126 -8.00 20.94 -11.71
C LEU A 126 -7.73 20.90 -13.23
N ILE A 127 -8.55 21.62 -13.98
CA ILE A 127 -8.39 21.78 -15.43
C ILE A 127 -7.44 22.94 -15.70
N HIS A 128 -6.47 22.68 -16.57
CA HIS A 128 -5.57 23.67 -17.13
C HIS A 128 -5.92 23.90 -18.60
N SER A 129 -5.59 25.06 -19.13
CA SER A 129 -5.83 25.41 -20.54
C SER A 129 -4.58 26.02 -21.14
N ASP A 130 -4.26 25.63 -22.36
CA ASP A 130 -3.23 26.28 -23.17
C ASP A 130 -3.66 26.36 -24.65
N ASN A 131 -2.73 26.74 -25.53
CA ASN A 131 -3.00 26.89 -26.97
C ASN A 131 -3.38 25.57 -27.68
N GLN A 132 -3.21 24.41 -27.03
CA GLN A 132 -3.56 23.10 -27.57
C GLN A 132 -4.90 22.57 -27.00
N GLY A 133 -5.48 23.26 -26.01
CA GLY A 133 -6.78 22.93 -25.43
C GLY A 133 -6.74 22.74 -23.91
N ASN A 134 -7.76 22.07 -23.39
CA ASN A 134 -7.90 21.77 -21.97
C ASN A 134 -7.20 20.46 -21.62
N PHE A 135 -6.50 20.43 -20.48
CA PHE A 135 -5.81 19.24 -20.00
C PHE A 135 -5.85 19.15 -18.48
N VAL A 136 -5.54 17.96 -17.96
CA VAL A 136 -5.27 17.74 -16.53
C VAL A 136 -3.88 17.16 -16.34
N LEU A 137 -3.33 17.41 -15.15
CA LEU A 137 -2.10 16.77 -14.70
C LEU A 137 -2.45 15.58 -13.81
N ILE A 138 -2.00 14.40 -14.24
CA ILE A 138 -2.19 13.15 -13.50
C ILE A 138 -0.87 12.82 -12.81
N PRO A 139 -0.83 12.78 -11.47
CA PRO A 139 0.35 12.32 -10.75
C PRO A 139 0.54 10.83 -11.01
N LYS A 140 1.71 10.44 -11.52
CA LYS A 140 2.12 9.05 -11.71
C LYS A 140 3.44 8.78 -11.00
N CYS A 141 3.50 7.63 -10.33
CA CYS A 141 4.71 7.15 -9.68
C CYS A 141 4.59 5.64 -9.41
N ASN A 142 5.05 4.80 -10.34
CA ASN A 142 5.06 3.35 -10.18
C ASN A 142 6.42 2.84 -9.67
N PHE A 143 6.39 1.65 -9.08
CA PHE A 143 7.58 0.99 -8.51
C PHE A 143 7.72 -0.46 -8.98
N ASP A 144 6.97 -0.87 -10.01
CA ASP A 144 6.92 -2.26 -10.46
C ASP A 144 8.30 -2.77 -10.85
N VAL A 145 9.09 -1.92 -11.52
CA VAL A 145 10.46 -2.21 -11.93
C VAL A 145 11.39 -2.33 -10.72
N GLU A 146 11.40 -1.34 -9.82
CA GLU A 146 12.33 -1.31 -8.68
C GLU A 146 12.03 -2.43 -7.68
N ILE A 147 10.75 -2.67 -7.39
CA ILE A 147 10.31 -3.78 -6.56
C ILE A 147 10.72 -5.10 -7.21
N SER A 148 10.50 -5.27 -8.52
CA SER A 148 10.91 -6.47 -9.23
C SER A 148 12.43 -6.68 -9.19
N VAL A 149 13.22 -5.64 -9.47
CA VAL A 149 14.68 -5.72 -9.43
C VAL A 149 15.17 -6.06 -8.03
N ASP A 150 14.62 -5.44 -6.98
CA ASP A 150 15.01 -5.74 -5.61
C ASP A 150 14.60 -7.15 -5.18
N ALA A 151 13.39 -7.60 -5.55
CA ALA A 151 12.95 -8.97 -5.29
C ALA A 151 13.90 -10.00 -5.92
N LEU A 152 14.38 -9.76 -7.14
CA LEU A 152 15.36 -10.62 -7.81
C LEU A 152 16.75 -10.53 -7.17
N ARG A 153 17.23 -9.33 -6.86
CA ARG A 153 18.55 -9.11 -6.27
C ARG A 153 18.71 -9.79 -4.90
N LEU A 154 17.61 -9.89 -4.16
CA LEU A 154 17.58 -10.43 -2.80
C LEU A 154 17.08 -11.87 -2.75
N ASP A 155 16.96 -12.55 -3.90
CA ASP A 155 16.35 -13.88 -3.98
C ASP A 155 16.90 -14.86 -2.93
N ASN A 156 18.21 -14.84 -2.68
CA ASN A 156 18.85 -15.74 -1.70
C ASN A 156 18.53 -15.41 -0.23
N MET A 157 17.93 -14.26 0.06
CA MET A 157 17.63 -13.79 1.42
C MET A 157 16.27 -14.27 1.94
N TYR A 158 15.43 -14.84 1.09
CA TYR A 158 14.07 -15.25 1.44
C TYR A 158 13.65 -16.53 0.71
N ASP A 159 12.69 -17.25 1.30
CA ASP A 159 11.98 -18.36 0.63
C ASP A 159 10.59 -17.94 0.21
N THR A 160 10.03 -16.96 0.93
CA THR A 160 8.69 -16.43 0.71
C THR A 160 8.76 -14.93 0.46
N ILE A 161 8.10 -14.46 -0.60
CA ILE A 161 7.84 -13.04 -0.79
C ILE A 161 6.43 -12.72 -0.32
N CYS A 162 6.29 -11.60 0.40
CA CYS A 162 4.99 -10.99 0.66
C CYS A 162 4.92 -9.65 -0.07
N LEU A 163 3.94 -9.51 -0.95
CA LEU A 163 3.72 -8.29 -1.72
C LEU A 163 2.44 -7.61 -1.22
N LEU A 164 2.54 -6.35 -0.81
CA LEU A 164 1.39 -5.49 -0.56
C LEU A 164 1.17 -4.65 -1.83
N SER A 165 0.31 -5.13 -2.73
CA SER A 165 -0.11 -4.43 -3.93
C SER A 165 -1.34 -5.11 -4.54
N SER A 166 -2.08 -4.39 -5.35
CA SER A 166 -3.16 -4.91 -6.20
C SER A 166 -2.80 -4.86 -7.70
N ASP A 167 -1.57 -4.46 -8.03
CA ASP A 167 -1.15 -4.24 -9.41
C ASP A 167 -0.93 -5.56 -10.17
N ALA A 168 -1.54 -5.65 -11.36
CA ALA A 168 -1.41 -6.80 -12.25
C ALA A 168 -0.02 -6.87 -12.93
N ASP A 169 0.72 -5.76 -12.98
CA ASP A 169 2.04 -5.69 -13.61
C ASP A 169 3.07 -6.59 -12.90
N PHE A 170 2.84 -6.94 -11.63
CA PHE A 170 3.66 -7.92 -10.90
C PHE A 170 3.47 -9.37 -11.35
N ALA A 171 2.53 -9.68 -12.24
CA ALA A 171 2.28 -11.05 -12.69
C ALA A 171 3.53 -11.70 -13.30
N ALA A 172 4.36 -10.94 -14.01
CA ALA A 172 5.61 -11.43 -14.58
C ALA A 172 6.62 -11.83 -13.49
N LEU A 173 6.81 -10.96 -12.49
CA LEU A 173 7.67 -11.23 -11.33
C LEU A 173 7.20 -12.48 -10.57
N ILE A 174 5.90 -12.56 -10.27
CA ILE A 174 5.33 -13.69 -9.53
C ILE A 174 5.56 -15.01 -10.29
N ARG A 175 5.31 -15.03 -11.62
CA ARG A 175 5.60 -16.22 -12.44
C ARG A 175 7.07 -16.63 -12.39
N TYR A 176 7.98 -15.65 -12.43
CA TYR A 176 9.41 -15.93 -12.31
C TYR A 176 9.77 -16.53 -10.94
N LEU A 177 9.33 -15.91 -9.85
CA LEU A 177 9.63 -16.38 -8.49
C LEU A 177 9.02 -17.77 -8.21
N LYS A 178 7.83 -18.07 -8.73
CA LYS A 178 7.25 -19.42 -8.66
C LYS A 178 8.11 -20.47 -9.37
N LYS A 179 8.71 -20.14 -10.52
CA LYS A 179 9.66 -21.03 -11.21
C LYS A 179 10.93 -21.28 -10.38
N GLN A 180 11.33 -20.29 -9.58
CA GLN A 180 12.42 -20.43 -8.58
C GLN A 180 11.97 -21.10 -7.28
N LYS A 181 10.77 -21.71 -7.27
CA LYS A 181 10.17 -22.41 -6.11
C LYS A 181 9.93 -21.50 -4.89
N LYS A 182 9.90 -20.18 -5.06
CA LYS A 182 9.52 -19.25 -3.99
C LYS A 182 8.03 -19.36 -3.68
N LYS A 183 7.68 -19.09 -2.43
CA LYS A 183 6.30 -18.94 -1.97
C LYS A 183 5.84 -17.50 -2.11
N ILE A 184 4.58 -17.32 -2.49
CA ILE A 184 4.02 -16.00 -2.79
C ILE A 184 2.83 -15.73 -1.87
N ILE A 185 2.97 -14.72 -1.01
CA ILE A 185 1.89 -14.12 -0.24
C ILE A 185 1.53 -12.79 -0.92
N LEU A 186 0.25 -12.57 -1.19
CA LEU A 186 -0.26 -11.28 -1.66
C LEU A 186 -1.24 -10.72 -0.64
N ILE A 187 -0.96 -9.53 -0.13
CA ILE A 187 -1.92 -8.73 0.64
C ILE A 187 -2.45 -7.65 -0.30
N LYS A 188 -3.77 -7.58 -0.49
CA LYS A 188 -4.36 -6.69 -1.50
C LYS A 188 -5.69 -6.08 -1.07
N GLY A 189 -5.98 -4.89 -1.59
CA GLY A 189 -7.30 -4.29 -1.60
C GLY A 189 -8.05 -4.62 -2.89
N GLY A 190 -9.38 -4.68 -2.85
CA GLY A 190 -10.20 -4.82 -4.05
C GLY A 190 -10.08 -6.17 -4.77
N ARG A 191 -10.31 -6.16 -6.09
CA ARG A 191 -10.28 -7.38 -6.93
C ARG A 191 -8.87 -7.61 -7.48
N ILE A 192 -8.53 -8.88 -7.69
CA ILE A 192 -7.32 -9.28 -8.42
C ILE A 192 -7.70 -9.96 -9.72
N ASP A 193 -6.81 -9.87 -10.69
CA ASP A 193 -6.91 -10.66 -11.91
C ASP A 193 -6.94 -12.16 -11.58
N GLY A 194 -7.84 -12.90 -12.23
CA GLY A 194 -8.06 -14.32 -11.95
C GLY A 194 -6.84 -15.20 -12.31
N SER A 195 -6.02 -14.79 -13.27
CA SER A 195 -4.79 -15.50 -13.63
C SER A 195 -3.71 -15.30 -12.57
N LEU A 196 -3.63 -14.11 -11.97
CA LEU A 196 -2.71 -13.81 -10.88
C LEU A 196 -3.05 -14.63 -9.64
N GLY A 197 -4.35 -14.73 -9.31
CA GLY A 197 -4.82 -15.47 -8.13
C GLY A 197 -4.40 -16.93 -8.09
N LYS A 198 -4.26 -17.59 -9.26
CA LYS A 198 -3.82 -19.00 -9.36
C LYS A 198 -2.33 -19.21 -9.05
N LEU A 199 -1.53 -18.14 -9.10
CA LEU A 199 -0.10 -18.21 -8.85
C LEU A 199 0.27 -18.01 -7.38
N LEU A 200 -0.68 -17.53 -6.56
CA LEU A 200 -0.47 -17.19 -5.16
C LEU A 200 -0.51 -18.46 -4.29
N ASP A 201 0.38 -18.54 -3.30
CA ASP A 201 0.32 -19.58 -2.26
C ASP A 201 -0.59 -19.15 -1.10
N LEU A 202 -0.70 -17.84 -0.85
CA LEU A 202 -1.63 -17.25 0.11
C LEU A 202 -2.10 -15.87 -0.37
N LYS A 203 -3.39 -15.60 -0.20
CA LYS A 203 -4.02 -14.33 -0.52
C LYS A 203 -4.70 -13.80 0.74
N ILE A 204 -4.35 -12.58 1.13
CA ILE A 204 -4.91 -11.89 2.29
C ILE A 204 -5.59 -10.62 1.78
N ASP A 205 -6.85 -10.44 2.15
CA ASP A 205 -7.59 -9.23 1.84
C ASP A 205 -7.26 -8.13 2.85
N ALA A 206 -7.13 -6.88 2.38
CA ALA A 206 -6.80 -5.73 3.23
C ALA A 206 -7.78 -5.57 4.41
N SER A 207 -9.04 -5.97 4.23
CA SER A 207 -10.06 -5.99 5.28
C SER A 207 -9.68 -6.91 6.45
N GLN A 208 -8.98 -8.02 6.20
CA GLN A 208 -8.53 -8.97 7.23
C GLN A 208 -7.44 -8.39 8.12
N ILE A 209 -6.67 -7.42 7.62
CA ILE A 209 -5.58 -6.80 8.38
C ILE A 209 -5.96 -5.43 8.95
N LYS A 210 -7.13 -4.90 8.58
CA LYS A 210 -7.59 -3.54 8.88
C LYS A 210 -7.41 -3.19 10.36
N SER A 211 -7.86 -4.05 11.27
CA SER A 211 -7.78 -3.83 12.72
C SER A 211 -6.35 -3.67 13.24
N TYR A 212 -5.35 -4.21 12.55
CA TYR A 212 -3.96 -4.14 12.96
C TYR A 212 -3.22 -2.92 12.41
N VAL A 213 -3.67 -2.32 11.31
CA VAL A 213 -2.84 -1.37 10.52
C VAL A 213 -3.42 0.03 10.39
N VAL A 214 -4.68 0.26 10.78
CA VAL A 214 -5.34 1.56 10.55
C VAL A 214 -5.47 2.41 11.81
N GLN A 215 -5.80 3.67 11.57
CA GLN A 215 -6.23 4.65 12.56
C GLN A 215 -7.32 5.56 11.95
N ILE A 216 -8.13 6.18 12.81
CA ILE A 216 -9.08 7.21 12.37
C ILE A 216 -8.34 8.55 12.33
N LYS A 217 -8.46 9.28 11.20
CA LYS A 217 -7.92 10.63 11.04
C LYS A 217 -9.01 11.60 10.61
N GLN A 218 -8.80 12.86 10.95
CA GLN A 218 -9.57 13.97 10.40
C GLN A 218 -9.20 14.21 8.93
N LYS A 219 -10.20 14.54 8.11
CA LYS A 219 -10.04 14.92 6.71
C LYS A 219 -9.38 16.30 6.64
N PRO A 220 -8.41 16.51 5.73
CA PRO A 220 -7.76 17.81 5.59
C PRO A 220 -8.79 18.91 5.28
N GLY A 221 -8.74 20.02 6.02
CA GLY A 221 -9.52 21.23 5.72
C GLY A 221 -10.91 21.34 6.36
N ILE A 222 -11.38 20.34 7.12
CA ILE A 222 -12.63 20.44 7.88
C ILE A 222 -12.29 20.79 9.33
N LYS A 223 -12.82 21.91 9.84
CA LYS A 223 -12.67 22.27 11.26
C LYS A 223 -13.54 21.32 12.10
N PRO A 224 -13.05 20.83 13.25
CA PRO A 224 -13.89 20.04 14.13
C PRO A 224 -15.07 20.90 14.61
N GLY A 225 -16.30 20.44 14.34
CA GLY A 225 -17.54 21.07 14.84
C GLY A 225 -18.31 21.99 13.88
N SER A 226 -18.08 21.94 12.56
CA SER A 226 -18.86 22.73 11.59
C SER A 226 -19.94 21.96 10.83
N ALA A 227 -20.29 20.76 11.28
CA ALA A 227 -21.43 19.99 10.75
C ALA A 227 -22.42 19.79 11.89
N ASP A 228 -23.23 20.82 12.13
CA ASP A 228 -24.60 20.81 12.65
C ASP A 228 -24.93 22.24 13.11
N SER A 229 -25.50 23.03 12.19
CA SER A 229 -26.19 24.30 12.45
C SER A 229 -27.34 24.41 11.48
#